data_AF-A0A9E2D3I9-F1
#
_entry.id   AF-A0A9E2D3I9-F1
#
_cell.length_a   1.000
_cell.length_b   1.000
_cell.length_c   1.000
_cell.angle_alpha   90.00
_cell.angle_beta   90.00
_cell.angle_gamma   90.00
#
_symmetry.space_group_name_H-M   'P 1'
#
loop_
_entity.id
_entity.type
_entity.pdbx_description
1 polymer ?
#
loop_
_entity_poly.entity_id
_entity_poly.type
_entity_poly.pdbx_seq_one_letter_code
_entity_poly.pdbx_strand_id
1 'polypeptide(L)' 'MGFVAGEIFEHLSQHGEMATEKLIKAIMGRKNSNAMVFCAIGWLAREGKINCSADGALISLKP' A
#
# COMPACT_ATOMS: atom_id res chain seq x y z
N MET A 1 -2.88 12.05 -3.75
CA MET A 1 -2.30 10.87 -3.06
C MET A 1 -3.14 10.41 -1.86
N GLY A 2 -3.72 11.30 -1.04
CA GLY A 2 -4.46 10.91 0.16
C GLY A 2 -5.58 9.89 -0.04
N PHE A 3 -6.34 9.97 -1.15
CA PHE A 3 -7.40 9.00 -1.43
C PHE A 3 -6.87 7.56 -1.64
N VAL A 4 -5.91 7.38 -2.55
CA VAL A 4 -5.29 6.07 -2.82
C VAL A 4 -4.52 5.55 -1.60
N ALA A 5 -3.88 6.44 -0.85
CA ALA A 5 -3.22 6.08 0.41
C ALA A 5 -4.24 5.61 1.47
N GLY A 6 -5.42 6.22 1.52
CA GLY A 6 -6.54 5.77 2.36
C GLY A 6 -7.04 4.38 1.95
N GLU A 7 -7.23 4.14 0.65
CA GLU A 7 -7.62 2.81 0.14
C GLU A 7 -6.59 1.73 0.51
N ILE A 8 -5.29 2.01 0.35
CA ILE A 8 -4.21 1.08 0.74
C ILE A 8 -4.26 0.82 2.26
N PHE A 9 -4.41 1.86 3.06
CA PHE A 9 -4.43 1.74 4.52
C PHE A 9 -5.63 0.91 4.99
N GLU A 10 -6.82 1.16 4.44
CA GLU A 10 -8.02 0.41 4.76
C GLU A 10 -7.89 -1.07 4.35
N HIS A 11 -7.36 -1.33 3.14
CA HIS A 11 -7.15 -2.69 2.67
C HIS A 11 -6.18 -3.47 3.56
N LEU A 12 -5.06 -2.88 3.95
CA LEU A 12 -4.11 -3.49 4.88
C LEU A 12 -4.68 -3.66 6.29
N SER A 13 -5.56 -2.76 6.74
CA SER A 13 -6.26 -2.88 8.02
C SER A 13 -7.20 -4.09 8.06
N GLN A 14 -7.86 -4.39 6.94
CA GLN A 14 -8.82 -5.50 6.83
C GLN A 14 -8.13 -6.86 6.62
N HIS A 15 -7.04 -6.90 5.86
CA HIS A 15 -6.40 -8.14 5.43
C HIS A 15 -5.07 -8.46 6.13
N GLY A 16 -4.47 -7.49 6.83
CA GLY A 16 -3.18 -7.64 7.48
C GLY A 16 -1.99 -7.57 6.51
N GLU A 17 -0.88 -8.17 6.92
CA GLU A 17 0.33 -8.27 6.09
C GLU A 17 0.05 -9.07 4.82
N MET A 18 0.53 -8.56 3.68
CA MET A 18 0.36 -9.23 2.40
C MET A 18 1.51 -8.94 1.44
N ALA A 19 1.54 -9.69 0.33
CA ALA A 19 2.48 -9.43 -0.75
C ALA A 19 2.19 -8.07 -1.43
N THR A 20 3.22 -7.26 -1.63
CA THR A 20 3.16 -5.95 -2.27
C THR A 20 2.53 -6.03 -3.65
N GLU A 21 2.87 -7.06 -4.44
CA GLU A 21 2.24 -7.29 -5.75
C GLU A 21 0.73 -7.57 -5.67
N LYS A 22 0.28 -8.29 -4.65
CA LYS A 22 -1.15 -8.57 -4.44
C LYS A 22 -1.89 -7.30 -4.04
N LEU A 23 -1.32 -6.51 -3.13
CA LEU A 23 -1.86 -5.20 -2.77
C LEU A 23 -1.97 -4.30 -4.00
N ILE A 24 -0.90 -4.21 -4.79
CA ILE A 24 -0.89 -3.40 -6.01
C ILE A 24 -2.00 -3.84 -6.95
N LYS A 25 -2.17 -5.14 -7.21
CA LYS A 25 -3.27 -5.65 -8.06
C LYS A 25 -4.66 -5.39 -7.48
N ALA A 26 -4.81 -5.37 -6.15
CA ALA A 26 -6.08 -5.10 -5.50
C ALA A 26 -6.49 -3.61 -5.58
N ILE A 27 -5.52 -2.70 -5.43
CA ILE A 27 -5.74 -1.25 -5.46
C ILE A 27 -5.70 -0.70 -6.89
N MET A 28 -4.97 -1.36 -7.78
CA MET A 28 -4.93 -1.09 -9.20
C MET A 28 -6.29 -1.46 -9.81
N GLY A 29 -7.13 -0.45 -9.99
CA GLY A 29 -8.39 -0.55 -10.73
C GLY A 29 -8.41 0.42 -11.91
N ARG A 30 -9.59 0.57 -12.55
CA ARG A 30 -9.78 1.46 -13.73
C ARG A 30 -9.38 2.93 -13.49
N LYS A 31 -9.19 3.36 -12.24
CA LYS A 31 -8.90 4.75 -11.85
C LYS A 31 -7.44 4.99 -11.41
N ASN A 32 -6.68 3.96 -11.05
CA ASN A 32 -5.37 4.11 -10.43
C ASN A 32 -4.28 3.40 -11.26
N SER A 33 -3.31 4.17 -11.77
CA SER A 33 -2.11 3.61 -12.42
C SER A 33 -1.13 3.05 -11.39
N ASN A 34 -0.28 2.10 -11.78
CA ASN A 34 0.78 1.53 -10.93
C ASN A 34 1.61 2.61 -10.26
N ALA A 35 1.99 3.65 -11.02
CA ALA A 35 2.77 4.77 -10.50
C ALA A 35 2.07 5.48 -9.33
N MET A 36 0.74 5.66 -9.42
CA MET A 36 -0.03 6.27 -8.33
C MET A 36 -0.07 5.39 -7.09
N VAL A 37 -0.23 4.08 -7.25
CA VAL A 37 -0.22 3.12 -6.14
C VAL A 37 1.15 3.13 -5.44
N PHE A 38 2.25 3.08 -6.21
CA PHE A 38 3.61 3.19 -5.66
C PHE A 38 3.86 4.53 -4.96
N CYS A 39 3.41 5.66 -5.53
CA CYS A 39 3.51 6.96 -4.86
C CYS A 39 2.71 7.00 -3.55
N ALA A 40 1.54 6.38 -3.51
CA ALA A 40 0.72 6.30 -2.30
C ALA A 40 1.35 5.40 -1.23
N ILE A 41 1.95 4.27 -1.61
CA ILE A 41 2.77 3.44 -0.71
C ILE A 41 3.93 4.27 -0.14
N GLY A 42 4.68 4.97 -1.00
CA GLY A 42 5.78 5.84 -0.57
C GLY A 42 5.31 6.97 0.36
N TRP A 43 4.12 7.52 0.14
CA TRP A 43 3.51 8.50 1.04
C TRP A 43 3.25 7.92 2.43
N LEU A 44 2.64 6.73 2.51
CA LEU A 44 2.38 6.05 3.78
C LEU A 44 3.68 5.67 4.51
N ALA A 45 4.70 5.22 3.77
CA ALA A 45 6.01 4.90 4.33
C ALA A 45 6.68 6.15 4.94
N ARG A 46 6.61 7.29 4.23
CA ARG A 46 7.11 8.58 4.72
C ARG A 46 6.40 9.04 6.00
N GLU A 47 5.11 8.74 6.15
CA GLU A 47 4.33 9.03 7.36
C GLU A 47 4.52 7.97 8.46
N GLY A 48 5.28 6.91 8.20
CA GLY A 48 5.50 5.82 9.15
C GLY A 48 4.26 4.97 9.43
N LYS A 49 3.31 4.90 8.50
CA LYS A 49 2.04 4.17 8.66
C LYS A 49 2.11 2.69 8.24
N ILE A 50 3.14 2.33 7.49
CA ILE A 50 3.35 0.98 6.97
C ILE A 50 4.77 0.51 7.23
N ASN A 51 4.94 -0.80 7.28
CA ASN A 51 6.23 -1.46 7.22
C ASN A 51 6.37 -2.19 5.88
N CYS A 52 7.59 -2.17 5.35
CA CYS A 52 7.97 -2.98 4.19
C CYS A 52 9.09 -3.93 4.62
N SER A 53 9.02 -5.17 4.15
CA SER A 53 10.13 -6.13 4.21
C SER A 53 11.38 -5.58 3.49
N ALA A 54 12.55 -6.13 3.83
CA ALA A 54 13.83 -5.66 3.30
C ALA A 54 13.97 -5.79 1.77
N ASP A 55 13.30 -6.77 1.18
CA ASP A 55 13.22 -7.01 -0.27
C ASP A 55 12.01 -6.30 -0.92
N GLY A 56 11.15 -5.66 -0.11
CA GLY A 56 9.92 -5.01 -0.55
C GLY A 56 8.80 -5.98 -0.96
N ALA A 57 8.94 -7.28 -0.72
CA ALA A 57 7.98 -8.29 -1.17
C ALA A 57 6.70 -8.30 -0.32
N LEU A 58 6.83 -7.98 0.97
CA LEU A 58 5.75 -7.88 1.95
C LEU A 58 5.56 -6.44 2.45
N ILE A 59 4.30 -6.11 2.71
CA ILE A 59 3.84 -4.83 3.25
C ILE A 59 2.77 -5.07 4.32
N SER A 60 2.85 -4.32 5.42
CA SER A 60 1.92 -4.37 6.54
C SER A 60 1.66 -2.99 7.13
N LEU A 61 0.59 -2.84 7.91
CA LEU A 61 0.43 -1.64 8.75
C LEU A 61 1.47 -1.65 9.86
N LYS A 62 1.93 -0.45 10.21
CA LYS A 62 2.74 -0.29 11.41
C LYS A 62 1.84 -0.37 12.65
N PRO A 63 2.20 -1.16 13.67
CA PRO A 63 1.46 -1.23 14.93
C PRO A 63 1.50 0.07 15.73
#